data_AF-M7T2L8-F1
#
_entry.id   AF-M7T2L8-F1
#
_cell.length_a   1.000
_cell.length_b   1.000
_cell.length_c   1.000
_cell.angle_alpha   90.00
_cell.angle_beta   90.00
_cell.angle_gamma   90.00
#
_symmetry.space_group_name_H-M   'P 1'
#
loop_
_entity.id
_entity.type
_entity.pdbx_description
1 polymer ?
#
loop_
_entity_poly.entity_id
_entity_poly.type
_entity_poly.pdbx_seq_one_letter_code
_entity_poly.pdbx_strand_id
1 'polypeptide(L)'
;MLQVIRDTGVLDSKDQSIINDFHHRALGDPSIRDFCDNSKRLLQDLDAAFLPLFNKIILSIPAHRNISGPSYYARMPDFREFLSLAEIALRTAKRAVKNPAHQLSLQCELAGHLLRVALVCRDPLARDQATWMLRDYPGRDGLWNAPSLYAVALRNRDVERATAAEGTPTEQWQRLWHREHIFEDGGDRVIFRYMEKNAATGIWQMVEEAADISVEFENGFHWVRQPLTGSGKLLMREWFPLESSPENGHHPGEPRD
;
A
#
# COMPACT_ATOMS: atom_id res chain seq x y z
N MET A 1 26.33 -7.18 13.25
CA MET A 1 25.69 -5.89 12.96
C MET A 1 25.62 -4.97 14.20
N LEU A 2 24.95 -5.35 15.29
CA LEU A 2 24.92 -4.56 16.54
C LEU A 2 26.30 -4.33 17.21
N GLN A 3 27.29 -5.17 16.91
CA GLN A 3 28.69 -4.98 17.33
C GLN A 3 29.35 -3.84 16.53
N VAL A 4 29.27 -3.90 15.19
CA VAL A 4 29.81 -2.89 14.26
C VAL A 4 29.21 -1.50 14.51
N ILE A 5 27.91 -1.43 14.86
CA ILE A 5 27.23 -0.15 15.18
C ILE A 5 27.68 0.41 16.54
N ARG A 6 27.96 -0.47 17.52
CA ARG A 6 28.46 -0.04 18.83
C ARG A 6 29.91 0.42 18.79
N ASP A 7 30.75 -0.24 17.99
CA ASP A 7 32.18 0.04 17.91
C ASP A 7 32.51 1.36 17.19
N THR A 8 31.53 2.00 16.53
CA THR A 8 31.73 3.25 15.77
C THR A 8 31.28 4.52 16.49
N GLY A 9 30.57 4.41 17.62
CA GLY A 9 30.05 5.57 18.36
C GLY A 9 29.03 6.41 17.57
N VAL A 10 28.47 5.86 16.49
CA VAL A 10 27.62 6.61 15.54
C VAL A 10 26.23 6.94 16.10
N LEU A 11 25.74 6.15 17.07
CA LEU A 11 24.37 6.23 17.57
C LEU A 11 24.03 7.58 18.24
N ASP A 12 25.04 8.30 18.75
CA ASP A 12 24.87 9.59 19.43
C ASP A 12 25.60 10.75 18.71
N SER A 13 26.20 10.50 17.55
CA SER A 13 27.06 11.47 16.86
C SER A 13 26.30 12.31 15.83
N LYS A 14 26.47 13.63 15.88
CA LYS A 14 26.03 14.57 14.82
C LYS A 14 27.16 14.93 13.83
N ASP A 15 28.33 14.33 13.99
CA ASP A 15 29.49 14.60 13.15
C ASP A 15 29.39 13.82 11.84
N GLN A 16 29.24 14.55 10.73
CA GLN A 16 29.11 13.98 9.39
C GLN A 16 30.32 13.14 8.98
N SER A 17 31.52 13.44 9.50
CA SER A 17 32.73 12.66 9.21
C SER A 17 32.66 11.27 9.84
N ILE A 18 32.16 11.18 11.07
CA ILE A 18 31.97 9.91 11.81
C ILE A 18 30.86 9.08 11.16
N ILE A 19 29.78 9.71 10.71
CA ILE A 19 28.69 9.07 9.98
C ILE A 19 29.20 8.50 8.64
N ASN A 20 29.96 9.29 7.87
CA ASN A 20 30.52 8.86 6.59
C ASN A 20 31.53 7.71 6.77
N ASP A 21 32.38 7.77 7.80
CA ASP A 21 33.30 6.69 8.16
C ASP A 21 32.57 5.41 8.55
N PHE A 22 31.49 5.51 9.31
CA PHE A 22 30.63 4.39 9.63
C PHE A 22 30.04 3.76 8.36
N HIS A 23 29.48 4.56 7.45
CA HIS A 23 28.97 4.05 6.17
C HIS A 23 30.05 3.36 5.35
N HIS A 24 31.25 3.94 5.26
CA HIS A 24 32.37 3.33 4.54
C HIS A 24 32.82 1.99 5.15
N ARG A 25 32.89 1.90 6.49
CA ARG A 25 33.24 0.65 7.17
C ARG A 25 32.13 -0.39 7.08
N ALA A 26 30.87 0.02 7.23
CA ALA A 26 29.73 -0.86 7.12
C ALA A 26 29.60 -1.43 5.69
N LEU A 27 29.81 -0.63 4.66
CA LEU A 27 29.78 -1.07 3.26
C LEU A 27 31.05 -1.86 2.85
N GLY A 28 32.16 -1.65 3.55
CA GLY A 28 33.41 -2.38 3.36
C GLY A 28 33.49 -3.72 4.11
N ASP A 29 32.60 -3.96 5.07
CA ASP A 29 32.56 -5.20 5.85
C ASP A 29 32.06 -6.37 4.98
N PRO A 30 32.87 -7.43 4.77
CA PRO A 30 32.48 -8.57 3.95
C PRO A 30 31.19 -9.24 4.42
N SER A 31 30.93 -9.28 5.73
CA SER A 31 29.70 -9.88 6.27
C SER A 31 28.45 -9.05 5.96
N ILE A 32 28.57 -7.73 5.92
CA ILE A 32 27.47 -6.84 5.52
C ILE A 32 27.26 -6.92 4.00
N ARG A 33 28.34 -7.01 3.23
CA ARG A 33 28.26 -7.20 1.78
C ARG A 33 27.59 -8.52 1.40
N ASP A 34 28.05 -9.62 2.00
CA ASP A 34 27.47 -10.96 1.79
C ASP A 34 26.00 -11.01 2.21
N PHE A 35 25.65 -10.31 3.30
CA PHE A 35 24.28 -10.15 3.74
C PHE A 35 23.43 -9.39 2.70
N CYS A 36 23.92 -8.26 2.19
CA CYS A 36 23.23 -7.47 1.17
C CYS A 36 23.05 -8.25 -0.13
N ASP A 37 24.08 -8.98 -0.58
CA ASP A 37 24.03 -9.80 -1.79
C ASP A 37 23.06 -10.98 -1.65
N ASN A 38 23.06 -11.66 -0.51
CA ASN A 38 22.08 -12.73 -0.23
C ASN A 38 20.65 -12.20 -0.14
N SER A 39 20.45 -11.06 0.53
CA SER A 39 19.13 -10.42 0.61
C SER A 39 18.63 -9.98 -0.78
N LYS A 40 19.52 -9.46 -1.63
CA LYS A 40 19.20 -9.08 -3.01
C LYS A 40 18.79 -10.28 -3.87
N ARG A 41 19.50 -11.42 -3.77
CA ARG A 41 19.12 -12.65 -4.51
C ARG A 41 17.76 -13.18 -4.06
N LEU A 42 17.51 -13.21 -2.76
CA LEU A 42 16.22 -13.67 -2.22
C LEU A 42 15.06 -12.78 -2.70
N LEU A 43 15.25 -11.46 -2.72
CA LEU A 43 14.29 -10.52 -3.29
C LEU A 43 14.02 -10.82 -4.77
N GLN A 44 15.07 -11.07 -5.56
CA GLN A 44 14.93 -11.39 -6.99
C GLN A 44 14.18 -12.70 -7.23
N ASP A 45 14.45 -13.75 -6.45
CA ASP A 45 13.75 -15.03 -6.56
C ASP A 45 12.27 -14.87 -6.17
N LEU A 46 11.99 -14.05 -5.16
CA LEU A 46 10.65 -13.77 -4.71
C LEU A 46 9.86 -12.95 -5.75
N ASP A 47 10.48 -11.91 -6.29
CA ASP A 47 9.91 -11.12 -7.38
C ASP A 47 9.64 -12.00 -8.60
N ALA A 48 10.59 -12.86 -8.99
CA ALA A 48 10.39 -13.78 -10.11
C ALA A 48 9.18 -14.72 -9.90
N ALA A 49 8.91 -15.13 -8.66
CA ALA A 49 7.79 -16.00 -8.32
C ALA A 49 6.44 -15.25 -8.22
N PHE A 50 6.42 -14.06 -7.60
CA PHE A 50 5.17 -13.36 -7.26
C PHE A 50 4.81 -12.24 -8.24
N LEU A 51 5.80 -11.56 -8.82
CA LEU A 51 5.59 -10.41 -9.68
C LEU A 51 4.78 -10.73 -10.95
N PRO A 52 4.95 -11.89 -11.63
CA PRO A 52 4.11 -12.22 -12.79
C PRO A 52 2.63 -12.36 -12.45
N LEU A 53 2.31 -13.00 -11.32
CA LEU A 53 0.94 -13.15 -10.84
C LEU A 53 0.37 -11.81 -10.37
N PHE A 54 1.19 -11.02 -9.67
CA PHE A 54 0.79 -9.71 -9.20
C PHE A 54 0.58 -8.73 -10.35
N ASN A 55 1.46 -8.72 -11.35
CA ASN A 55 1.29 -7.95 -12.58
C ASN A 55 0.06 -8.41 -13.36
N LYS A 56 -0.22 -9.72 -13.42
CA LYS A 56 -1.47 -10.24 -14.00
C LYS A 56 -2.69 -9.65 -13.29
N ILE A 57 -2.66 -9.49 -11.97
CA ILE A 57 -3.74 -8.89 -11.19
C ILE A 57 -3.80 -7.37 -11.39
N ILE A 58 -2.70 -6.64 -11.18
CA ILE A 58 -2.67 -5.17 -11.26
C ILE A 58 -2.84 -4.63 -12.67
N LEU A 59 -2.12 -5.15 -13.66
CA LEU A 59 -2.24 -4.69 -15.06
C LEU A 59 -3.59 -5.06 -15.67
N SER A 60 -4.34 -5.96 -15.02
CA SER A 60 -5.71 -6.26 -15.39
C SER A 60 -6.78 -5.47 -14.66
N ILE A 61 -6.41 -4.76 -13.58
CA ILE A 61 -7.27 -3.74 -12.98
C ILE A 61 -7.13 -2.54 -13.90
N PRO A 62 -8.10 -2.30 -14.81
CA PRO A 62 -7.85 -1.41 -15.92
C PRO A 62 -7.69 0.01 -15.41
N ALA A 63 -6.66 0.69 -15.92
CA ALA A 63 -6.38 2.09 -15.64
C ALA A 63 -7.48 2.95 -16.28
N HIS A 64 -8.54 3.18 -15.51
CA HIS A 64 -9.58 4.19 -15.71
C HIS A 64 -10.51 4.10 -16.94
N ARG A 65 -11.75 4.52 -16.65
CA ARG A 65 -12.84 5.03 -17.51
C ARG A 65 -13.75 4.08 -18.30
N ASN A 66 -13.36 2.88 -18.68
CA ASN A 66 -14.22 2.06 -19.56
C ASN A 66 -14.45 0.63 -19.08
N ILE A 67 -14.96 0.47 -17.85
CA ILE A 67 -15.22 -0.87 -17.32
C ILE A 67 -16.65 -0.93 -16.80
N SER A 68 -17.49 -1.61 -17.57
CA SER A 68 -18.78 -2.10 -17.10
C SER A 68 -18.55 -3.09 -15.95
N GLY A 69 -19.45 -3.10 -14.96
CA GLY A 69 -19.40 -3.99 -13.78
C GLY A 69 -19.00 -5.47 -13.99
N PRO A 70 -19.26 -6.14 -15.15
CA PRO A 70 -18.91 -7.55 -15.35
C PRO A 70 -17.42 -7.89 -15.33
N SER A 71 -16.53 -6.97 -15.71
CA SER A 71 -15.08 -7.28 -15.83
C SER A 71 -14.39 -7.51 -14.49
N TYR A 72 -14.94 -7.00 -13.38
CA TYR A 72 -14.34 -7.14 -12.04
C TYR A 72 -14.61 -8.51 -11.43
N TYR A 73 -15.84 -9.04 -11.62
CA TYR A 73 -16.22 -10.36 -11.12
C TYR A 73 -15.46 -11.49 -11.83
N ALA A 74 -15.13 -11.29 -13.12
CA ALA A 74 -14.33 -12.24 -13.90
C ALA A 74 -12.92 -12.46 -13.33
N ARG A 75 -12.40 -11.54 -12.50
CA ARG A 75 -11.05 -11.59 -11.91
C ARG A 75 -11.02 -12.11 -10.47
N MET A 76 -12.17 -12.42 -9.87
CA MET A 76 -12.24 -12.99 -8.52
C MET A 76 -11.39 -14.26 -8.32
N PRO A 77 -11.28 -15.19 -9.30
CA PRO A 77 -10.42 -16.35 -9.16
C PRO A 77 -8.93 -15.98 -8.96
N ASP A 78 -8.43 -14.96 -9.67
CA ASP A 78 -7.03 -14.53 -9.54
C ASP A 78 -6.73 -13.94 -8.15
N PHE A 79 -7.68 -13.18 -7.58
CA PHE A 79 -7.54 -12.65 -6.21
C PHE A 79 -7.47 -13.78 -5.18
N ARG A 80 -8.30 -14.81 -5.34
CA ARG A 80 -8.30 -15.97 -4.42
C ARG A 80 -7.02 -16.80 -4.56
N GLU A 81 -6.54 -16.99 -5.78
CA GLU A 81 -5.26 -17.66 -6.03
C GLU A 81 -4.09 -16.89 -5.39
N PHE A 82 -4.05 -15.57 -5.58
CA PHE A 82 -3.06 -14.72 -4.93
C PHE A 82 -3.10 -14.82 -3.41
N LEU A 83 -4.28 -14.75 -2.79
CA LEU A 83 -4.42 -14.84 -1.34
C LEU A 83 -3.99 -16.20 -0.81
N SER A 84 -4.29 -17.29 -1.54
CA SER A 84 -3.83 -18.64 -1.21
C SER A 84 -2.30 -18.73 -1.21
N LEU A 85 -1.65 -18.23 -2.27
CA LEU A 85 -0.19 -18.22 -2.37
C LEU A 85 0.47 -17.32 -1.34
N ALA A 86 -0.08 -16.13 -1.10
CA ALA A 86 0.36 -15.21 -0.07
C ALA A 86 0.25 -15.83 1.33
N GLU A 87 -0.81 -16.58 1.60
CA GLU A 87 -0.98 -17.29 2.87
C GLU A 87 0.07 -18.39 3.05
N ILE A 88 0.34 -19.18 2.02
CA ILE A 88 1.41 -20.19 2.03
C ILE A 88 2.76 -19.53 2.25
N ALA A 89 3.04 -18.41 1.56
CA ALA A 89 4.27 -17.65 1.70
C ALA A 89 4.45 -17.14 3.13
N LEU A 90 3.42 -16.52 3.72
CA LEU A 90 3.47 -16.01 5.09
C LEU A 90 3.63 -17.13 6.11
N ARG A 91 2.93 -18.25 5.95
CA ARG A 91 3.09 -19.42 6.83
C ARG A 91 4.50 -20.01 6.73
N THR A 92 5.03 -20.11 5.52
CA THR A 92 6.39 -20.62 5.27
C THR A 92 7.43 -19.69 5.86
N ALA A 93 7.27 -18.38 5.63
CA ALA A 93 8.14 -17.35 6.20
C ALA A 93 8.12 -17.39 7.73
N LYS A 94 6.94 -17.48 8.37
CA LYS A 94 6.79 -17.64 9.82
C LYS A 94 7.48 -18.89 10.37
N ARG A 95 7.54 -19.99 9.61
CA ARG A 95 8.19 -21.25 10.01
C ARG A 95 9.69 -21.29 9.72
N ALA A 96 10.14 -20.61 8.67
CA ALA A 96 11.52 -20.57 8.22
C ALA A 96 12.38 -19.56 8.99
N VAL A 97 11.80 -18.83 9.96
CA VAL A 97 12.50 -17.78 10.72
C VAL A 97 13.62 -18.38 11.57
N LYS A 98 14.83 -18.36 11.01
CA LYS A 98 16.10 -18.35 11.74
C LYS A 98 16.88 -17.05 11.50
N ASN A 99 16.51 -16.25 10.50
CA ASN A 99 17.18 -15.00 10.09
C ASN A 99 16.14 -13.87 9.86
N PRO A 100 16.23 -12.74 10.58
CA PRO A 100 15.33 -11.57 10.44
C PRO A 100 15.30 -10.94 9.05
N ALA A 101 16.35 -11.08 8.23
CA ALA A 101 16.45 -10.40 6.94
C ALA A 101 15.51 -10.94 5.86
N HIS A 102 15.23 -12.25 5.89
CA HIS A 102 14.22 -12.85 5.01
C HIS A 102 12.81 -12.36 5.34
N GLN A 103 12.59 -11.81 6.54
CA GLN A 103 11.33 -11.18 6.89
C GLN A 103 11.19 -9.83 6.18
N LEU A 104 12.23 -8.97 6.23
CA LEU A 104 12.20 -7.61 5.67
C LEU A 104 11.86 -7.56 4.17
N SER A 105 12.45 -8.46 3.38
CA SER A 105 12.27 -8.52 1.93
C SER A 105 10.88 -8.97 1.48
N LEU A 106 10.33 -10.00 2.13
CA LEU A 106 8.94 -10.43 1.90
C LEU A 106 7.96 -9.37 2.42
N GLN A 107 8.34 -8.64 3.47
CA GLN A 107 7.48 -7.68 4.16
C GLN A 107 7.08 -6.48 3.29
N CYS A 108 7.98 -5.94 2.45
CA CYS A 108 7.76 -4.69 1.73
C CYS A 108 6.64 -4.74 0.68
N GLU A 109 6.64 -5.70 -0.24
CA GLU A 109 5.69 -5.68 -1.37
C GLU A 109 4.38 -6.41 -1.06
N LEU A 110 4.45 -7.55 -0.35
CA LEU A 110 3.27 -8.38 -0.13
C LEU A 110 2.22 -7.70 0.75
N ALA A 111 2.62 -6.91 1.76
CA ALA A 111 1.67 -6.15 2.57
C ALA A 111 0.94 -5.09 1.73
N GLY A 112 1.65 -4.36 0.85
CA GLY A 112 1.04 -3.44 -0.10
C GLY A 112 0.11 -4.13 -1.10
N HIS A 113 0.41 -5.36 -1.51
CA HIS A 113 -0.46 -6.17 -2.35
C HIS A 113 -1.74 -6.59 -1.62
N LEU A 114 -1.64 -7.01 -0.36
CA LEU A 114 -2.80 -7.35 0.47
C LEU A 114 -3.71 -6.14 0.68
N LEU A 115 -3.15 -4.95 0.94
CA LEU A 115 -3.94 -3.72 1.00
C LEU A 115 -4.66 -3.46 -0.33
N ARG A 116 -3.98 -3.61 -1.46
CA ARG A 116 -4.60 -3.45 -2.78
C ARG A 116 -5.79 -4.39 -2.96
N VAL A 117 -5.66 -5.68 -2.61
CA VAL A 117 -6.77 -6.63 -2.64
C VAL A 117 -7.92 -6.17 -1.74
N ALA A 118 -7.64 -5.73 -0.51
CA ALA A 118 -8.63 -5.25 0.43
C ALA A 118 -9.41 -4.02 -0.07
N LEU A 119 -8.78 -3.15 -0.87
CA LEU A 119 -9.39 -1.94 -1.42
C LEU A 119 -10.18 -2.17 -2.72
N VAL A 120 -9.69 -3.06 -3.60
CA VAL A 120 -10.21 -3.14 -4.99
C VAL A 120 -11.01 -4.39 -5.30
N CYS A 121 -10.85 -5.48 -4.53
CA CYS A 121 -11.56 -6.71 -4.80
C CYS A 121 -13.07 -6.55 -4.51
N ARG A 122 -13.94 -7.09 -5.38
CA ARG A 122 -15.40 -7.03 -5.18
C ARG A 122 -15.96 -8.21 -4.41
N ASP A 123 -15.16 -9.24 -4.13
CA ASP A 123 -15.53 -10.36 -3.26
C ASP A 123 -15.31 -9.96 -1.78
N PRO A 124 -16.37 -9.84 -0.96
CA PRO A 124 -16.25 -9.51 0.46
C PRO A 124 -15.36 -10.48 1.22
N LEU A 125 -15.43 -11.78 0.91
CA LEU A 125 -14.65 -12.81 1.61
C LEU A 125 -13.16 -12.68 1.31
N ALA A 126 -12.80 -12.41 0.06
CA ALA A 126 -11.41 -12.19 -0.34
C ALA A 126 -10.85 -10.91 0.32
N ARG A 127 -11.64 -9.84 0.41
CA ARG A 127 -11.23 -8.62 1.12
C ARG A 127 -11.03 -8.84 2.61
N ASP A 128 -11.96 -9.54 3.26
CA ASP A 128 -11.85 -9.86 4.68
C ASP A 128 -10.61 -10.74 4.93
N GLN A 129 -10.35 -11.73 4.08
CA GLN A 129 -9.14 -12.54 4.16
C GLN A 129 -7.88 -11.68 4.04
N ALA A 130 -7.79 -10.81 3.03
CA ALA A 130 -6.66 -9.89 2.86
C ALA A 130 -6.46 -8.99 4.09
N THR A 131 -7.57 -8.48 4.64
CA THR A 131 -7.59 -7.63 5.84
C THR A 131 -7.07 -8.39 7.07
N TRP A 132 -7.45 -9.65 7.26
CA TRP A 132 -6.92 -10.49 8.35
C TRP A 132 -5.45 -10.84 8.16
N MET A 133 -5.02 -11.09 6.92
CA MET A 133 -3.61 -11.34 6.62
C MET A 133 -2.73 -10.12 6.93
N LEU A 134 -3.24 -8.90 6.72
CA LEU A 134 -2.57 -7.66 7.15
C LEU A 134 -2.47 -7.54 8.68
N ARG A 135 -3.53 -7.88 9.42
CA ARG A 135 -3.52 -7.90 10.88
C ARG A 135 -2.42 -8.83 11.43
N ASP A 136 -2.33 -10.03 10.85
CA ASP A 136 -1.42 -11.08 11.32
C ASP A 136 -0.03 -10.99 10.67
N TYR A 137 0.22 -9.92 9.92
CA TYR A 137 1.45 -9.71 9.19
C TYR A 137 2.61 -9.41 10.16
N PRO A 138 3.80 -10.01 9.96
CA PRO A 138 4.89 -9.89 10.92
C PRO A 138 5.63 -8.54 10.87
N GLY A 139 5.56 -7.81 9.75
CA GLY A 139 6.25 -6.52 9.58
C GLY A 139 5.56 -5.42 10.38
N ARG A 140 6.30 -4.75 11.27
CA ARG A 140 5.76 -3.72 12.18
C ARG A 140 6.57 -2.42 12.14
N ASP A 141 7.56 -2.32 11.28
CA ASP A 141 8.51 -1.22 11.22
C ASP A 141 8.69 -0.66 9.80
N GLY A 142 9.03 0.63 9.73
CA GLY A 142 9.42 1.33 8.51
C GLY A 142 8.26 1.71 7.57
N LEU A 143 8.63 2.04 6.32
CA LEU A 143 7.76 2.58 5.26
C LEU A 143 6.49 1.73 4.95
N TRP A 144 6.45 0.48 5.43
CA TRP A 144 5.39 -0.49 5.19
C TRP A 144 4.83 -1.06 6.50
N ASN A 145 4.55 -0.17 7.45
CA ASN A 145 3.91 -0.47 8.73
C ASN A 145 2.56 -1.21 8.50
N ALA A 146 2.57 -2.54 8.65
CA ALA A 146 1.39 -3.37 8.40
C ALA A 146 0.19 -3.03 9.31
N PRO A 147 0.37 -2.67 10.60
CA PRO A 147 -0.67 -2.03 11.40
C PRO A 147 -1.41 -0.89 10.68
N SER A 148 -0.71 -0.01 9.98
CA SER A 148 -1.26 1.14 9.26
C SER A 148 -2.02 0.71 8.01
N LEU A 149 -1.48 -0.25 7.26
CA LEU A 149 -2.16 -0.87 6.11
C LEU A 149 -3.45 -1.57 6.57
N TYR A 150 -3.40 -2.29 7.69
CA TYR A 150 -4.56 -2.94 8.30
C TYR A 150 -5.62 -1.92 8.74
N ALA A 151 -5.23 -0.78 9.32
CA ALA A 151 -6.14 0.28 9.70
C ALA A 151 -6.94 0.80 8.50
N VAL A 152 -6.27 1.07 7.38
CA VAL A 152 -6.92 1.50 6.13
C VAL A 152 -7.85 0.42 5.59
N ALA A 153 -7.40 -0.83 5.54
CA ALA A 153 -8.22 -1.94 5.07
C ALA A 153 -9.50 -2.13 5.91
N LEU A 154 -9.36 -2.01 7.23
CA LEU A 154 -10.48 -2.11 8.16
C LEU A 154 -11.46 -0.94 7.98
N ARG A 155 -10.96 0.30 7.89
CA ARG A 155 -11.80 1.48 7.66
C ARG A 155 -12.49 1.44 6.31
N ASN A 156 -11.80 0.95 5.27
CA ASN A 156 -12.37 0.76 3.95
C ASN A 156 -13.57 -0.18 3.96
N ARG A 157 -13.57 -1.22 4.81
CA ARG A 157 -14.72 -2.13 4.95
C ARG A 157 -15.99 -1.39 5.38
N ASP A 158 -15.86 -0.42 6.27
CA ASP A 158 -16.98 0.40 6.73
C ASP A 158 -17.46 1.35 5.61
N VAL A 159 -16.53 1.98 4.89
CA VAL A 159 -16.84 2.83 3.72
C VAL A 159 -17.56 2.05 2.62
N GLU A 160 -17.13 0.82 2.36
CA GLU A 160 -17.75 -0.08 1.39
C GLU A 160 -19.18 -0.45 1.80
N ARG A 161 -19.40 -0.74 3.09
CA ARG A 161 -20.74 -1.02 3.62
C ARG A 161 -21.67 0.20 3.50
N ALA A 162 -21.18 1.39 3.86
CA ALA A 162 -21.93 2.63 3.73
C ALA A 162 -22.25 2.94 2.26
N THR A 163 -21.29 2.71 1.36
CA THR A 163 -21.47 2.93 -0.08
C THR A 163 -22.47 1.95 -0.69
N ALA A 164 -22.45 0.68 -0.27
CA ALA A 164 -23.33 -0.36 -0.77
C ALA A 164 -24.82 -0.16 -0.38
N ALA A 165 -25.10 0.74 0.56
CA ALA A 165 -26.47 1.02 1.01
C ALA A 165 -27.35 1.65 -0.08
N GLU A 166 -26.76 2.30 -1.09
CA GLU A 166 -27.53 2.96 -2.14
C GLU A 166 -26.81 3.07 -3.50
N GLY A 167 -27.61 3.29 -4.54
CA GLY A 167 -27.14 3.43 -5.92
C GLY A 167 -26.86 2.10 -6.60
N THR A 168 -26.54 2.19 -7.88
CA THR A 168 -26.16 1.07 -8.74
C THR A 168 -24.73 0.60 -8.44
N PRO A 169 -24.35 -0.64 -8.79
CA PRO A 169 -22.98 -1.13 -8.62
C PRO A 169 -21.92 -0.21 -9.25
N THR A 170 -22.26 0.46 -10.37
CA THR A 170 -21.37 1.42 -11.04
C THR A 170 -21.17 2.69 -10.22
N GLU A 171 -22.25 3.28 -9.70
CA GLU A 171 -22.17 4.49 -8.86
C GLU A 171 -21.46 4.21 -7.54
N GLN A 172 -21.77 3.06 -6.92
CA GLN A 172 -21.07 2.57 -5.74
C GLN A 172 -19.57 2.50 -6.02
N TRP A 173 -19.17 1.90 -7.15
CA TRP A 173 -17.78 1.78 -7.52
C TRP A 173 -17.11 3.13 -7.78
N GLN A 174 -17.77 4.05 -8.48
CA GLN A 174 -17.25 5.39 -8.72
C GLN A 174 -16.92 6.12 -7.41
N ARG A 175 -17.78 6.03 -6.39
CA ARG A 175 -17.51 6.61 -5.06
C ARG A 175 -16.26 6.02 -4.41
N LEU A 176 -16.07 4.71 -4.55
CA LEU A 176 -14.95 3.97 -3.99
C LEU A 176 -13.63 4.27 -4.73
N TRP A 177 -13.67 4.70 -5.99
CA TRP A 177 -12.47 5.16 -6.71
C TRP A 177 -11.86 6.45 -6.19
N HIS A 178 -12.63 7.26 -5.47
CA HIS A 178 -12.19 8.53 -4.88
C HIS A 178 -11.49 8.36 -3.52
N ARG A 179 -11.20 7.12 -3.12
CA ARG A 179 -10.44 6.88 -1.90
C ARG A 179 -8.97 7.28 -2.09
N GLU A 180 -8.38 7.84 -1.05
CA GLU A 180 -6.94 8.09 -0.96
C GLU A 180 -6.45 7.72 0.43
N HIS A 181 -5.19 7.30 0.53
CA HIS A 181 -4.54 7.10 1.82
C HIS A 181 -3.13 7.67 1.78
N ILE A 182 -2.71 8.29 2.89
CA ILE A 182 -1.37 8.83 3.10
C ILE A 182 -0.83 8.24 4.40
N PHE A 183 0.39 7.73 4.36
CA PHE A 183 1.14 7.30 5.54
C PHE A 183 2.09 8.43 5.95
N GLU A 184 1.82 9.03 7.10
CA GLU A 184 2.66 10.05 7.72
C GLU A 184 3.56 9.40 8.79
N ASP A 185 4.67 10.06 9.13
CA ASP A 185 5.55 9.66 10.23
C ASP A 185 5.98 8.18 10.19
N GLY A 186 6.38 7.70 9.01
CA GLY A 186 6.80 6.30 8.84
C GLY A 186 5.66 5.28 9.02
N GLY A 187 4.40 5.72 8.93
CA GLY A 187 3.22 4.90 9.11
C GLY A 187 2.56 5.03 10.49
N ASP A 188 3.15 5.76 11.43
CA ASP A 188 2.57 5.96 12.76
C ASP A 188 1.29 6.78 12.74
N ARG A 189 1.02 7.48 11.63
CA ARG A 189 -0.23 8.19 11.40
C ARG A 189 -0.72 7.93 9.98
N VAL A 190 -2.03 7.75 9.85
CA VAL A 190 -2.67 7.51 8.57
C VAL A 190 -3.76 8.52 8.31
N ILE A 191 -3.71 9.14 7.13
CA ILE A 191 -4.80 9.94 6.59
C ILE A 191 -5.56 9.07 5.60
N PHE A 192 -6.88 9.00 5.73
CA PHE A 192 -7.76 8.31 4.79
C PHE A 192 -8.85 9.28 4.30
N ARG A 193 -8.97 9.39 2.98
CA ARG A 193 -9.98 10.18 2.31
C ARG A 193 -10.92 9.29 1.55
N TYR A 194 -12.21 9.60 1.58
CA TYR A 194 -13.23 8.83 0.89
C TYR A 194 -14.52 9.64 0.70
N MET A 195 -15.43 9.12 -0.12
CA MET A 195 -16.76 9.71 -0.30
C MET A 195 -17.70 9.25 0.81
N GLU A 196 -18.31 10.19 1.51
CA GLU A 196 -19.34 9.94 2.52
C GLU A 196 -20.59 10.74 2.21
N LYS A 197 -21.76 10.14 2.46
CA LYS A 197 -23.03 10.84 2.33
C LYS A 197 -23.28 11.72 3.54
N ASN A 198 -23.43 13.01 3.33
CA ASN A 198 -23.86 13.94 4.36
C ASN A 198 -25.31 13.63 4.77
N ALA A 199 -25.54 13.33 6.05
CA ALA A 199 -26.87 12.97 6.54
C ALA A 199 -27.89 14.13 6.47
N ALA A 200 -27.44 15.39 6.56
CA ALA A 200 -28.30 16.56 6.54
C ALA A 200 -28.70 16.98 5.12
N THR A 201 -27.76 16.93 4.17
CA THR A 201 -28.00 17.36 2.79
C THR A 201 -28.33 16.22 1.84
N GLY A 202 -28.01 14.98 2.21
CA GLY A 202 -28.12 13.81 1.34
C GLY A 202 -27.09 13.80 0.21
N ILE A 203 -26.12 14.72 0.21
CA ILE A 203 -25.11 14.84 -0.86
C ILE A 203 -23.85 14.06 -0.48
N TRP A 204 -23.30 13.32 -1.44
CA TRP A 204 -22.01 12.67 -1.32
C TRP A 204 -20.88 13.71 -1.40
N GLN A 205 -20.01 13.73 -0.40
CA GLN A 205 -18.90 14.67 -0.31
C GLN A 205 -17.62 13.95 0.10
N MET A 206 -16.48 14.52 -0.27
CA MET A 206 -15.18 14.03 0.19
C MET A 206 -15.01 14.35 1.68
N VAL A 207 -14.57 13.37 2.45
CA VAL A 207 -14.19 13.53 3.85
C VAL A 207 -12.77 13.05 4.05
N GLU A 208 -12.11 13.60 5.08
CA GLU A 208 -10.77 13.21 5.50
C GLU A 208 -10.79 12.85 6.98
N GLU A 209 -10.20 11.71 7.29
CA GLU A 209 -10.03 11.23 8.66
C GLU A 209 -8.57 10.86 8.88
N ALA A 210 -8.07 11.12 10.08
CA ALA A 210 -6.76 10.69 10.52
C ALA A 210 -6.87 9.69 11.67
N ALA A 211 -5.96 8.72 11.71
CA ALA A 211 -5.80 7.82 12.84
C ALA A 211 -4.32 7.69 13.18
N ASP A 212 -3.99 7.86 14.47
CA ASP A 212 -2.68 7.51 15.00
C ASP A 212 -2.64 6.00 15.26
N ILE A 213 -1.57 5.35 14.83
CA ILE A 213 -1.40 3.91 14.82
C ILE A 213 -0.65 3.50 16.09
N SER A 214 -1.37 2.93 17.04
CA SER A 214 -0.77 2.29 18.22
C SER A 214 -0.62 0.79 18.01
N VAL A 215 0.32 0.18 18.75
CA VAL A 215 0.68 -1.24 18.64
C VAL A 215 -0.43 -2.18 19.17
N GLU A 216 -1.44 -1.64 19.85
CA GLU A 216 -2.53 -2.38 20.48
C GLU A 216 -3.83 -2.22 19.69
N PHE A 217 -4.28 -3.31 19.06
CA PHE A 217 -5.49 -3.34 18.23
C PHE A 217 -6.78 -3.63 18.99
N GLU A 218 -6.72 -3.86 20.31
CA GLU A 218 -7.85 -4.41 21.09
C GLU A 218 -9.11 -3.54 21.01
N ASN A 219 -8.94 -2.22 20.89
CA ASN A 219 -10.04 -1.26 20.82
C ASN A 219 -10.31 -0.72 19.40
N GLY A 220 -9.67 -1.29 18.37
CA GLY A 220 -9.71 -0.75 17.01
C GLY A 220 -8.93 0.56 16.87
N PHE A 221 -9.09 1.23 15.72
CA PHE A 221 -8.40 2.50 15.42
C PHE A 221 -9.34 3.68 15.64
N HIS A 222 -8.84 4.71 16.31
CA HIS A 222 -9.59 5.94 16.52
C HIS A 222 -9.42 6.89 15.34
N TRP A 223 -10.45 6.95 14.48
CA TRP A 223 -10.48 7.85 13.33
C TRP A 223 -11.11 9.20 13.72
N VAL A 224 -10.36 10.27 13.49
CA VAL A 224 -10.78 11.65 13.78
C VAL A 224 -10.94 12.41 12.47
N ARG A 225 -12.12 13.00 12.26
CA ARG A 225 -12.37 13.85 11.09
C ARG A 225 -11.55 15.13 11.16
N GLN A 226 -10.93 15.51 10.05
CA GLN A 226 -10.13 16.74 9.93
C GLN A 226 -10.46 17.49 8.62
N PRO A 227 -10.06 18.78 8.50
CA PRO A 227 -10.20 19.53 7.26
C PRO A 227 -9.48 18.84 6.09
N LEU A 228 -10.01 18.97 4.88
CA LEU A 228 -9.38 18.41 3.68
C LEU A 228 -8.02 19.08 3.43
N THR A 229 -6.96 18.29 3.48
CA THR A 229 -5.58 18.73 3.21
C THR A 229 -5.11 18.38 1.79
N GLY A 230 -5.84 17.51 1.09
CA GLY A 230 -5.57 17.07 -0.28
C GLY A 230 -6.77 17.21 -1.22
N SER A 231 -6.57 16.86 -2.49
CA SER A 231 -7.54 17.11 -3.57
C SER A 231 -8.50 15.96 -3.88
N GLY A 232 -8.40 14.80 -3.21
CA GLY A 232 -9.32 13.69 -3.43
C GLY A 232 -9.23 13.10 -4.85
N LYS A 233 -8.00 12.95 -5.35
CA LYS A 233 -7.69 12.29 -6.61
C LYS A 233 -8.13 10.82 -6.55
N LEU A 234 -8.16 10.22 -7.73
CA LEU A 234 -8.52 8.82 -7.88
C LEU A 234 -7.42 7.94 -7.25
N LEU A 235 -7.82 6.89 -6.52
CA LEU A 235 -6.99 5.94 -5.77
C LEU A 235 -5.76 5.39 -6.55
N MET A 236 -5.75 5.47 -7.88
CA MET A 236 -4.69 4.95 -8.74
C MET A 236 -3.86 6.02 -9.47
N ARG A 237 -4.20 7.32 -9.34
CA ARG A 237 -3.54 8.39 -10.11
C ARG A 237 -2.10 8.67 -9.66
N GLU A 238 -1.76 8.34 -8.42
CA GLU A 238 -0.42 8.56 -7.86
C GLU A 238 0.56 7.42 -8.17
N TRP A 239 0.06 6.27 -8.61
CA TRP A 239 0.88 5.08 -8.87
C TRP A 239 1.14 4.82 -10.35
N PHE A 240 0.39 5.50 -11.23
CA PHE A 240 0.66 5.59 -12.66
C PHE A 240 0.69 7.07 -13.05
N PRO A 241 1.86 7.72 -13.06
CA PRO A 241 1.97 9.01 -13.71
C PRO A 241 1.61 8.77 -15.17
N LEU A 242 0.43 9.22 -15.58
CA LEU A 242 0.13 9.40 -16.99
C LEU A 242 1.25 10.29 -17.52
N GLU A 243 2.01 9.80 -18.49
CA GLU A 243 2.81 10.67 -19.34
C GLU A 243 1.93 11.86 -19.69
N SER A 244 2.39 13.05 -19.32
CA SER A 244 1.74 14.30 -19.64
C SER A 244 1.38 14.25 -21.11
N SER A 245 0.08 14.16 -21.43
CA SER A 245 -0.36 14.40 -22.79
C SER A 245 0.17 15.78 -23.18
N PRO A 246 0.88 15.90 -24.31
CA PRO A 246 1.45 17.18 -24.71
C PRO A 246 0.30 18.18 -24.83
N GLU A 247 0.51 19.32 -24.19
CA GLU A 247 -0.40 20.45 -24.24
C GLU A 247 -0.81 20.74 -25.69
N ASN A 248 -2.11 21.01 -25.81
CA ASN A 248 -2.82 21.54 -26.96
C ASN A 248 -1.93 22.16 -28.04
N GLY A 249 -2.07 21.61 -29.24
CA GLY A 249 -1.42 22.06 -30.46
C GLY A 249 -1.49 23.57 -30.65
N HIS A 250 -0.32 24.18 -30.74
CA HIS A 250 -0.12 25.39 -31.50
C HIS A 250 -0.38 25.04 -32.97
N HIS A 251 -1.51 25.51 -33.52
CA HIS A 251 -1.73 25.54 -34.97
C HIS A 251 -1.23 26.91 -35.49
N PRO A 252 -0.08 26.99 -36.17
CA PRO A 252 0.25 28.15 -36.98
C PRO A 252 -0.27 27.92 -38.40
N GLY A 253 -1.02 28.88 -38.93
CA GLY A 253 -1.22 29.00 -40.38
C GLY A 253 -2.67 29.17 -40.82
N GLU A 254 -3.21 30.36 -40.64
CA GLU A 254 -4.05 30.97 -41.69
C GLU A 254 -3.41 32.31 -42.06
N PRO A 255 -3.11 32.57 -43.35
CA PRO A 255 -2.66 33.88 -43.79
C PRO A 255 -3.85 34.83 -43.90
N ARG A 256 -3.68 36.04 -43.37
CA ARG A 256 -4.44 37.21 -43.79
C ARG A 256 -3.60 37.94 -44.85
N ASP A 257 -4.25 38.17 -45.99
CA ASP A 257 -3.84 38.95 -47.18
C ASP A 257 -2.64 38.45 -48.00
#